data_AF-A0A9D5L4W8-F1
#
_entry.id   AF-A0A9D5L4W8-F1
#
_cell.length_a   1.000
_cell.length_b   1.000
_cell.length_c   1.000
_cell.angle_alpha   90.00
_cell.angle_beta   90.00
_cell.angle_gamma   90.00
#
_symmetry.space_group_name_H-M   'P 1'
#
loop_
_entity.id
_entity.type
_entity.pdbx_description
1 polymer ?
#
loop_
_entity_poly.entity_id
_entity_poly.type
_entity_poly.pdbx_seq_one_letter_code
_entity_poly.pdbx_strand_id
1 'polypeptide(L)'
;MSKKKEITINTRVDETIYKQMREKAATYFKGNMSALIRCATLKYSEEAVTAEPTGTNPRLIALISTAIKKIDKIGVNHNQAVKCINEKMKMSPLAFTANDLLPFSQFGGEMKIIQDILRYLYEMLKS
;
A
#
# COMPACT_ATOMS: atom_id res chain seq x y z
N MET A 1 7.80 17.65 12.18
CA MET A 1 6.60 17.13 11.48
C MET A 1 6.74 17.42 10.00
N SER A 2 6.80 16.40 9.14
CA SER A 2 6.87 16.59 7.69
C SER A 2 5.55 17.17 7.19
N LYS A 3 5.57 18.36 6.58
CA LYS A 3 4.39 18.93 5.92
C LYS A 3 3.97 17.97 4.80
N LYS A 4 2.73 17.47 4.87
CA LYS A 4 2.14 16.66 3.80
C LYS A 4 2.24 17.46 2.49
N LYS A 5 3.02 16.96 1.53
CA LYS A 5 3.01 17.52 0.17
C LYS A 5 1.73 17.04 -0.49
N GLU A 6 0.82 17.97 -0.77
CA GLU A 6 -0.38 17.71 -1.55
C GLU A 6 -0.13 18.14 -2.99
N ILE A 7 -0.48 17.27 -3.93
CA ILE A 7 -0.41 17.54 -5.37
C ILE A 7 -1.83 17.43 -5.89
N THR A 8 -2.30 18.48 -6.55
CA THR A 8 -3.61 18.52 -7.19
C THR A 8 -3.45 18.27 -8.69
N ILE A 9 -4.18 17.28 -9.21
CA ILE A 9 -4.21 16.94 -10.64
C ILE A 9 -5.65 17.13 -11.11
N ASN A 10 -5.83 17.99 -12.12
CA ASN A 10 -7.13 18.22 -12.75
C ASN A 10 -7.19 17.42 -14.06
N THR A 11 -8.28 16.70 -14.26
CA THR A 11 -8.49 15.87 -15.47
C THR A 11 -9.86 16.18 -16.04
N ARG A 12 -9.93 16.33 -17.36
CA ARG A 12 -11.19 16.44 -18.10
C ARG A 12 -11.67 15.05 -18.48
N VAL A 13 -12.94 14.77 -18.22
CA VAL A 13 -13.60 13.51 -18.55
C VAL A 13 -14.96 13.82 -19.17
N ASP A 14 -15.45 12.91 -20.00
CA ASP A 14 -16.81 12.99 -20.55
C ASP A 14 -17.87 12.92 -19.43
N GLU A 15 -19.03 13.55 -19.66
CA GLU A 15 -20.15 13.60 -18.71
C GLU A 15 -20.61 12.19 -18.30
N THR A 16 -20.65 11.25 -19.26
CA THR A 16 -21.06 9.86 -19.03
C THR A 16 -20.08 9.16 -18.09
N ILE A 17 -18.79 9.34 -18.33
CA ILE A 17 -17.71 8.77 -17.50
C ILE A 17 -17.74 9.40 -16.12
N TYR A 18 -17.92 10.72 -16.03
CA TYR A 18 -18.01 11.44 -14.77
C TYR A 18 -19.15 10.92 -13.89
N LYS A 19 -20.33 10.69 -14.47
CA LYS A 19 -21.49 10.13 -13.76
C LYS A 19 -21.18 8.73 -13.21
N GLN A 20 -20.60 7.85 -14.02
CA GLN A 20 -20.19 6.51 -13.57
C GLN A 20 -19.16 6.55 -12.45
N MET A 21 -18.17 7.46 -12.56
CA MET A 21 -17.18 7.69 -11.50
C MET A 21 -17.85 8.15 -10.20
N ARG A 22 -18.79 9.10 -10.30
CA ARG A 22 -19.56 9.62 -9.16
C ARG A 22 -20.35 8.52 -8.45
N GLU A 23 -21.05 7.68 -9.19
CA GLU A 23 -21.81 6.55 -8.63
C GLU A 23 -20.87 5.57 -7.91
N LYS A 24 -19.76 5.16 -8.55
CA LYS A 24 -18.77 4.28 -7.91
C LYS A 24 -18.15 4.89 -6.65
N ALA A 25 -17.86 6.19 -6.66
CA ALA A 25 -17.32 6.87 -5.48
C ALA A 25 -18.35 6.93 -4.35
N ALA A 26 -19.62 7.18 -4.65
CA ALA A 26 -20.70 7.14 -3.67
C ALA A 26 -20.78 5.76 -3.02
N THR A 27 -20.80 4.70 -3.84
CA THR A 27 -20.93 3.31 -3.37
C THR A 27 -19.73 2.85 -2.53
N TYR A 28 -18.49 3.05 -3.00
CA TYR A 28 -17.32 2.41 -2.38
C TYR A 28 -16.43 3.35 -1.55
N PHE A 29 -16.56 4.67 -1.76
CA PHE A 29 -15.65 5.67 -1.21
C PHE A 29 -16.36 6.82 -0.49
N LYS A 30 -17.63 6.65 -0.09
CA LYS A 30 -18.43 7.67 0.62
C LYS A 30 -18.47 9.01 -0.14
N GLY A 31 -18.50 8.94 -1.47
CA GLY A 31 -18.47 10.10 -2.37
C GLY A 31 -17.09 10.70 -2.63
N ASN A 32 -16.02 10.16 -2.03
CA ASN A 32 -14.66 10.71 -2.22
C ASN A 32 -14.06 10.30 -3.58
N MET A 33 -14.13 11.21 -4.54
CA MET A 33 -13.63 10.99 -5.90
C MET A 33 -12.12 10.76 -5.97
N SER A 34 -11.35 11.55 -5.21
CA SER A 34 -9.89 11.42 -5.18
C SER A 34 -9.44 10.07 -4.59
N ALA A 35 -10.23 9.47 -3.70
CA ALA A 35 -9.96 8.12 -3.19
C ALA A 35 -10.23 7.06 -4.26
N LEU A 36 -11.33 7.16 -5.00
CA LEU A 36 -11.62 6.28 -6.14
C LEU A 36 -10.49 6.30 -7.17
N ILE A 37 -10.07 7.49 -7.63
CA ILE A 37 -9.02 7.63 -8.63
C ILE A 37 -7.69 7.05 -8.13
N ARG A 38 -7.28 7.35 -6.90
CA ARG A 38 -6.05 6.80 -6.31
C ARG A 38 -6.08 5.26 -6.29
N CYS A 39 -7.21 4.66 -5.92
CA CYS A 39 -7.36 3.20 -5.92
C CYS A 39 -7.33 2.61 -7.33
N ALA A 40 -7.90 3.30 -8.33
CA ALA A 40 -7.84 2.87 -9.73
C ALA A 40 -6.41 2.94 -10.29
N THR A 41 -5.66 4.00 -10.00
CA THR A 41 -4.26 4.15 -10.46
C THR A 41 -3.30 3.15 -9.82
N LEU A 42 -3.61 2.62 -8.63
CA LEU A 42 -2.80 1.56 -8.00
C LEU A 42 -2.90 0.20 -8.74
N LYS A 43 -3.88 0.04 -9.65
CA LYS A 43 -4.03 -1.13 -10.53
C LYS A 43 -3.30 -1.00 -11.87
N TYR A 44 -2.67 0.13 -12.19
CA TYR A 44 -1.93 0.28 -13.44
C TYR A 44 -0.58 -0.45 -13.33
N SER A 45 -0.57 -1.77 -13.56
CA SER A 45 0.54 -2.38 -14.30
C SER A 45 0.33 -2.01 -15.78
N GLU A 46 1.39 -1.88 -16.56
CA GLU A 46 1.31 -1.51 -17.99
C GLU A 46 0.52 -2.54 -18.84
N GLU A 47 0.08 -3.64 -18.24
CA GLU A 47 -0.86 -4.59 -18.80
C GLU A 47 -2.28 -4.08 -18.62
N ALA A 48 -2.95 -3.72 -19.72
CA ALA A 48 -4.37 -3.43 -19.73
C ALA A 48 -5.14 -4.65 -19.20
N VAL A 49 -5.49 -4.63 -17.91
CA VAL A 49 -6.29 -5.68 -17.30
C VAL A 49 -7.71 -5.57 -17.88
N THR A 50 -7.98 -6.35 -18.92
CA THR A 50 -9.29 -6.59 -19.55
C THR A 50 -10.22 -7.43 -18.68
N ALA A 51 -10.05 -7.40 -17.36
CA ALA A 51 -10.93 -8.15 -16.46
C ALA A 51 -12.23 -7.37 -16.29
N GLU A 52 -13.33 -7.98 -16.75
CA GLU A 52 -14.70 -7.57 -16.46
C GLU A 52 -14.89 -7.21 -14.98
N PRO A 53 -15.83 -6.31 -14.65
CA PRO A 53 -16.13 -5.97 -13.28
C PRO A 53 -16.84 -7.15 -12.63
N THR A 54 -16.08 -8.15 -12.19
CA THR A 54 -16.53 -8.99 -11.08
C THR A 54 -17.01 -8.02 -10.01
N GLY A 55 -18.23 -8.20 -9.47
CA GLY A 55 -18.86 -7.27 -8.51
C GLY A 55 -18.08 -7.02 -7.21
N THR A 56 -16.84 -7.50 -7.16
CA THR A 56 -15.81 -7.32 -6.16
C THR A 56 -15.50 -5.83 -5.92
N ASN A 57 -15.62 -5.42 -4.66
CA ASN A 57 -15.36 -4.05 -4.21
C ASN A 57 -13.94 -3.58 -4.59
N PRO A 58 -13.77 -2.56 -5.45
CA PRO A 58 -12.46 -2.11 -5.92
C PRO A 58 -11.58 -1.56 -4.80
N ARG A 59 -12.18 -1.03 -3.74
CA ARG A 59 -11.48 -0.59 -2.54
C ARG A 59 -10.89 -1.76 -1.77
N LEU A 60 -11.64 -2.86 -1.67
CA LEU A 60 -11.19 -4.09 -1.02
C LEU A 60 -9.97 -4.66 -1.75
N ILE A 61 -10.04 -4.77 -3.09
CA ILE A 61 -8.92 -5.24 -3.92
C ILE A 61 -7.69 -4.35 -3.70
N ALA A 62 -7.84 -3.02 -3.76
CA ALA A 62 -6.71 -2.10 -3.60
C ALA A 62 -6.05 -2.20 -2.21
N LEU A 63 -6.85 -2.40 -1.16
CA LEU A 63 -6.34 -2.58 0.20
C LEU A 63 -5.61 -3.92 0.36
N ILE A 64 -6.15 -5.02 -0.17
CA ILE A 64 -5.48 -6.33 -0.17
C ILE A 64 -4.16 -6.27 -0.93
N SER A 65 -4.15 -5.72 -2.16
CA SER A 65 -2.92 -5.56 -2.95
C SER A 65 -1.90 -4.69 -2.23
N THR A 66 -2.34 -3.64 -1.52
CA THR A 66 -1.44 -2.78 -0.73
C THR A 66 -0.85 -3.54 0.46
N ALA A 67 -1.64 -4.37 1.14
CA ALA A 67 -1.16 -5.20 2.24
C ALA A 67 -0.09 -6.19 1.76
N ILE A 68 -0.35 -6.92 0.67
CA ILE A 68 0.60 -7.87 0.07
C ILE A 68 1.92 -7.18 -0.30
N LYS A 69 1.86 -6.07 -1.07
CA LYS A 69 3.08 -5.31 -1.45
C LYS A 69 3.89 -4.84 -0.25
N LYS A 70 3.23 -4.44 0.84
CA LYS A 70 3.90 -4.03 2.08
C LYS A 70 4.54 -5.23 2.80
N ILE A 71 3.84 -6.35 2.90
CA ILE A 71 4.36 -7.61 3.48
C ILE A 71 5.64 -8.03 2.72
N ASP A 72 5.58 -8.07 1.38
CA ASP A 72 6.72 -8.46 0.55
C ASP A 72 7.92 -7.53 0.77
N LYS A 73 7.69 -6.21 0.77
CA LYS A 73 8.73 -5.22 1.00
C LYS A 73 9.41 -5.40 2.37
N ILE A 74 8.62 -5.63 3.42
CA ILE A 74 9.16 -5.89 4.77
C ILE A 74 10.01 -7.16 4.76
N GLY A 75 9.55 -8.25 4.14
CA GLY A 75 10.29 -9.50 4.05
C GLY A 75 11.65 -9.31 3.37
N VAL A 76 11.69 -8.58 2.25
CA VAL A 76 12.92 -8.26 1.52
C VAL A 76 13.87 -7.42 2.38
N ASN A 77 13.37 -6.33 2.98
CA ASN A 77 14.18 -5.45 3.83
C ASN A 77 14.77 -6.18 5.03
N HIS A 78 13.97 -7.02 5.70
CA HIS A 78 14.40 -7.80 6.84
C HIS A 78 15.49 -8.81 6.45
N ASN A 79 15.27 -9.56 5.36
CA ASN A 79 16.27 -10.52 4.86
C ASN A 79 17.59 -9.82 4.50
N GLN A 80 17.53 -8.62 3.91
CA GLN A 80 18.72 -7.84 3.59
C GLN A 80 19.46 -7.36 4.86
N ALA A 81 18.74 -6.94 5.90
CA ALA A 81 19.33 -6.56 7.17
C ALA A 81 20.05 -7.74 7.84
N VAL A 82 19.41 -8.91 7.89
CA VAL A 82 20.00 -10.14 8.44
C VAL A 82 21.27 -10.54 7.67
N LYS A 83 21.23 -10.50 6.33
CA LYS A 83 22.42 -10.78 5.51
C LYS A 83 23.55 -9.79 5.79
N CYS A 84 23.24 -8.49 5.88
CA CYS A 84 24.23 -7.46 6.19
C CYS A 84 24.92 -7.70 7.54
N ILE A 85 24.15 -8.03 8.58
CA ILE A 85 24.68 -8.37 9.91
C ILE A 85 25.58 -9.60 9.82
N ASN A 86 25.13 -10.68 9.17
CA ASN A 86 25.91 -11.91 9.05
C ASN A 86 27.25 -11.67 8.36
N GLU A 87 27.27 -10.92 7.25
CA GLU A 87 28.52 -10.59 6.55
C GLU A 87 29.45 -9.71 7.40
N LYS A 88 28.91 -8.73 8.14
CA LYS A 88 29.71 -7.92 9.06
C LYS A 88 30.33 -8.76 10.18
N MET A 89 29.55 -9.66 10.79
CA MET A 89 30.02 -10.52 11.88
C MET A 89 31.07 -11.53 11.41
N LYS A 90 30.99 -12.03 10.16
CA LYS A 90 32.04 -12.86 9.56
C LYS A 90 33.37 -12.12 9.42
N MET A 91 33.33 -10.84 9.05
CA MET A 91 34.52 -10.02 8.85
C MET A 91 35.17 -9.61 10.18
N SER A 92 34.36 -9.20 11.17
CA SER A 92 34.81 -8.94 12.53
C SER A 92 33.61 -8.78 13.48
N PRO A 93 33.60 -9.44 14.65
CA PRO A 93 32.57 -9.24 15.67
C PRO A 93 32.47 -7.78 16.17
N LEU A 94 33.56 -7.01 16.08
CA LEU A 94 33.61 -5.60 16.50
C LEU A 94 33.05 -4.63 15.45
N ALA A 95 32.79 -5.10 14.23
CA ALA A 95 32.22 -4.28 13.15
C ALA A 95 30.69 -4.09 13.27
N PHE A 96 30.06 -4.79 14.22
CA PHE A 96 28.63 -4.69 14.49
C PHE A 96 28.31 -3.49 15.38
N THR A 97 27.39 -2.65 14.94
CA THR A 97 27.02 -1.42 15.65
C THR A 97 25.51 -1.33 15.88
N ALA A 98 25.08 -0.47 16.81
CA ALA A 98 23.65 -0.23 17.05
C ALA A 98 22.91 0.29 15.80
N ASN A 99 23.61 0.97 14.88
CA ASN A 99 23.02 1.43 13.62
C ASN A 99 22.62 0.28 12.70
N ASP A 100 23.27 -0.88 12.81
CA ASP A 100 22.94 -2.08 12.04
C ASP A 100 21.61 -2.71 12.50
N LEU A 101 21.13 -2.33 13.70
CA LEU A 101 19.83 -2.73 14.23
C LEU A 101 18.70 -1.77 13.85
N LEU A 102 19.01 -0.61 13.25
CA LEU A 102 18.00 0.38 12.85
C LEU A 102 16.91 -0.24 11.94
N PRO A 103 17.21 -1.10 10.95
CA PRO A 103 16.18 -1.76 10.14
C PRO A 103 15.19 -2.60 10.97
N PHE A 104 15.63 -3.20 12.08
CA PHE A 104 14.77 -3.99 12.97
C PHE A 104 13.84 -3.09 13.80
N SER A 105 14.29 -1.90 14.18
CA SER A 105 13.42 -0.90 14.82
C SER A 105 12.33 -0.40 13.87
N GLN A 106 12.66 -0.24 12.58
CA GLN A 106 11.72 0.17 11.54
C GLN A 106 10.69 -0.93 11.24
N PHE A 107 11.10 -2.20 11.29
CA PHE A 107 10.24 -3.37 11.10
C PHE A 107 8.99 -3.34 12.00
N GLY A 108 9.15 -3.02 13.29
CA GLY A 108 8.02 -2.94 14.22
C GLY A 108 6.98 -1.89 13.81
N GLY A 109 7.43 -0.73 13.30
CA GLY A 109 6.56 0.31 12.77
C GLY A 109 5.84 -0.10 11.49
N GLU A 110 6.54 -0.75 10.57
CA GLU A 110 5.95 -1.22 9.30
C GLU A 110 4.94 -2.34 9.53
N MET A 111 5.18 -3.25 10.48
CA MET A 111 4.25 -4.32 10.87
C MET A 111 2.95 -3.78 11.46
N LYS A 112 3.02 -2.72 12.28
CA LYS A 112 1.82 -2.07 12.82
C LYS A 112 0.91 -1.52 11.72
N ILE A 113 1.50 -0.93 10.68
CA ILE A 113 0.75 -0.43 9.52
C ILE A 113 0.02 -1.58 8.80
N ILE A 114 0.66 -2.73 8.63
CA ILE A 114 0.02 -3.91 8.03
C ILE A 114 -1.11 -4.40 8.92
N GLN A 115 -0.89 -4.50 10.23
CA GLN A 115 -1.92 -4.90 11.18
C GLN A 115 -3.15 -3.98 11.11
N ASP A 116 -2.94 -2.67 11.00
CA ASP A 116 -4.02 -1.69 10.84
C ASP A 116 -4.79 -1.88 9.52
N ILE A 117 -4.08 -2.16 8.42
CA ILE A 117 -4.72 -2.44 7.12
C ILE A 117 -5.53 -3.75 7.18
N LEU A 118 -4.97 -4.81 7.76
CA LEU A 118 -5.64 -6.12 7.89
C LEU A 118 -6.87 -6.04 8.81
N ARG A 119 -6.77 -5.29 9.92
CA ARG A 119 -7.91 -5.01 10.80
C ARG A 119 -9.00 -4.25 10.06
N TYR A 120 -8.62 -3.24 9.27
CA TYR A 120 -9.59 -2.49 8.47
C TYR A 120 -10.28 -3.38 7.42
N LEU A 121 -9.54 -4.27 6.78
CA LEU A 121 -10.07 -5.27 5.85
C LEU A 121 -11.05 -6.23 6.55
N TYR A 122 -10.71 -6.70 7.75
CA TYR A 122 -11.58 -7.58 8.54
C TYR A 122 -12.92 -6.91 8.88
N GLU A 123 -12.88 -5.67 9.38
CA GLU A 123 -14.12 -4.92 9.69
C GLU A 123 -14.98 -4.66 8.45
N MET A 124 -14.36 -4.43 7.28
CA MET A 124 -15.08 -4.29 6.01
C MET A 124 -15.75 -5.58 5.52
N LEU A 125 -15.23 -6.75 5.89
CA LEU A 125 -15.82 -8.04 5.50
C LEU A 125 -16.93 -8.50 6.47
N LYS A 126 -16.96 -7.92 7.68
CA LYS A 126 -17.96 -8.22 8.70
C LYS A 126 -19.25 -7.41 8.54
N SER A 127 -19.16 -6.23 7.91
CA SER A 127 -20.27 -5.32 7.62
C SER A 127 -21.05 -5.73 6.37
#